data_AF-A0A1H4UFW9-F1
#
_entry.id   AF-A0A1H4UFW9-F1
#
_cell.length_a   1.000
_cell.length_b   1.000
_cell.length_c   1.000
_cell.angle_alpha   90.00
_cell.angle_beta   90.00
_cell.angle_gamma   90.00
#
_symmetry.space_group_name_H-M   'P 1'
#
loop_
_entity.id
_entity.type
_entity.pdbx_description
1 polymer ?
#
loop_
_entity_poly.entity_id
_entity_poly.type
_entity_poly.pdbx_seq_one_letter_code
_entity_poly.pdbx_strand_id
1 'polypeptide(L)'
;MIREYNRCLIVKKLWLDKILDQGKIWEMRSRPTKIRGRIGLIESGSGLIVGEVDLEGCSSEPIEKNAKYIKYHYIEDLELLDTWSWAWYLKNARRYKTPIPYNHPKGAVIWVKLKKNKYDL
;
A
#
# COMPACT_ATOMS: atom_id res chain seq x y z
N MET A 1 -21.23 1.18 6.02
CA MET A 1 -19.86 1.21 6.56
C MET A 1 -19.17 2.42 5.95
N ILE A 2 -19.09 3.50 6.72
CA ILE A 2 -18.43 4.74 6.27
C ILE A 2 -16.94 4.45 6.19
N ARG A 3 -16.33 4.73 5.03
CA ARG A 3 -14.87 4.59 4.85
C ARG A 3 -14.21 5.89 5.30
N GLU A 4 -13.27 5.82 6.22
CA GLU A 4 -12.51 6.98 6.72
C GLU A 4 -11.43 7.47 5.73
N TYR A 5 -11.27 6.80 4.60
CA TYR A 5 -10.28 7.11 3.57
C TYR A 5 -10.91 7.24 2.18
N ASN A 6 -10.26 8.04 1.32
CA ASN A 6 -10.67 8.24 -0.07
C ASN A 6 -9.61 7.82 -1.09
N ARG A 7 -8.48 7.26 -0.64
CA ARG A 7 -7.42 6.74 -1.51
C ARG A 7 -7.12 5.29 -1.19
N CYS A 8 -6.83 4.52 -2.23
CA CYS A 8 -6.35 3.15 -2.12
C CYS A 8 -5.08 2.94 -2.95
N LEU A 9 -4.16 2.16 -2.40
CA LEU A 9 -2.94 1.72 -3.08
C LEU A 9 -3.16 0.34 -3.70
N ILE A 10 -2.79 0.17 -4.97
CA ILE A 10 -2.78 -1.13 -5.63
C ILE A 10 -1.47 -1.84 -5.30
N VAL A 11 -1.56 -3.06 -4.77
CA VAL A 11 -0.41 -3.86 -4.34
C VAL A 11 -0.56 -5.28 -4.90
N LYS A 12 0.56 -5.89 -5.33
CA LYS A 12 0.57 -7.30 -5.75
C LYS A 12 0.33 -8.19 -4.53
N LYS A 13 -0.43 -9.29 -4.70
CA LYS A 13 -0.82 -10.21 -3.64
C LYS A 13 0.32 -10.61 -2.69
N LEU A 14 1.48 -10.99 -3.24
CA LEU A 14 2.67 -11.36 -2.45
C LEU A 14 3.05 -10.30 -1.40
N TRP A 15 3.15 -9.03 -1.81
CA TRP A 15 3.55 -7.93 -0.93
C TRP A 15 2.41 -7.51 -0.01
N LEU A 16 1.18 -7.59 -0.51
CA LEU A 16 -0.03 -7.27 0.23
C LEU A 16 -0.22 -8.20 1.43
N ASP A 17 -0.04 -9.51 1.24
CA ASP A 17 -0.12 -10.50 2.32
C ASP A 17 0.98 -10.27 3.37
N LYS A 18 2.17 -9.87 2.94
CA LYS A 18 3.25 -9.50 3.86
C LYS A 18 2.88 -8.27 4.71
N ILE A 19 2.25 -7.25 4.11
CA ILE A 19 1.82 -6.06 4.83
C ILE A 19 0.72 -6.40 5.84
N LEU A 20 -0.30 -7.13 5.39
CA LEU A 20 -1.53 -7.35 6.15
C LEU A 20 -1.40 -8.45 7.21
N ASP A 21 -0.57 -9.47 6.97
CA ASP A 21 -0.54 -10.68 7.81
C ASP A 21 0.83 -10.98 8.42
N GLN A 22 1.92 -10.40 7.90
CA GLN A 22 3.29 -10.71 8.33
C GLN A 22 4.04 -9.51 8.93
N GLY A 23 3.40 -8.35 9.03
CA GLY A 23 4.00 -7.17 9.67
C GLY A 23 5.06 -6.46 8.82
N LYS A 24 5.02 -6.56 7.48
CA LYS A 24 5.83 -5.72 6.60
C LYS A 24 5.42 -4.25 6.74
N ILE A 25 6.34 -3.42 7.21
CA ILE A 25 6.09 -2.00 7.52
C ILE A 25 6.61 -1.02 6.47
N TRP A 26 7.42 -1.47 5.51
CA TRP A 26 7.89 -0.62 4.40
C TRP A 26 7.31 -1.12 3.08
N GLU A 27 6.55 -0.29 2.38
CA GLU A 27 6.20 -0.51 0.98
C GLU A 27 7.24 0.15 0.08
N MET A 28 7.91 -0.65 -0.76
CA MET A 28 9.00 -0.16 -1.59
C MET A 28 8.48 0.26 -2.97
N ARG A 29 8.86 1.45 -3.43
CA ARG A 29 8.45 2.01 -4.72
C ARG A 29 9.61 2.71 -5.41
N SER A 30 9.47 2.98 -6.71
CA SER A 30 10.47 3.70 -7.49
C SER A 30 10.44 5.22 -7.33
N ARG A 31 9.43 5.75 -6.63
CA ARG A 31 9.25 7.18 -6.40
C ARG A 31 8.78 7.46 -4.98
N PRO A 32 9.12 8.62 -4.40
CA PRO A 32 8.60 9.04 -3.12
C PRO A 32 7.11 9.37 -3.19
N THR A 33 6.46 9.49 -2.03
CA THR A 33 5.08 9.97 -1.91
C THR A 33 4.92 11.05 -0.85
N LYS A 34 4.05 12.03 -1.13
CA LYS A 34 3.59 13.04 -0.17
C LYS A 34 2.24 12.68 0.47
N ILE A 35 1.62 11.57 0.08
CA ILE A 35 0.33 11.12 0.65
C ILE A 35 0.55 10.69 2.10
N ARG A 36 -0.37 11.07 2.99
CA ARG A 36 -0.37 10.72 4.41
C ARG A 36 -1.76 10.34 4.89
N GLY A 37 -1.81 9.61 6.00
CA GLY A 37 -3.05 9.18 6.66
C GLY A 37 -3.53 7.81 6.20
N ARG A 38 -4.75 7.47 6.61
CA ARG A 38 -5.36 6.17 6.32
C ARG A 38 -5.62 5.98 4.82
N ILE A 39 -5.23 4.83 4.30
CA ILE A 39 -5.47 4.42 2.91
C ILE A 39 -5.98 2.99 2.85
N GLY A 40 -6.80 2.69 1.85
CA GLY A 40 -7.18 1.31 1.54
C GLY A 40 -6.07 0.59 0.77
N LEU A 41 -6.06 -0.74 0.86
CA LEU A 41 -5.19 -1.59 0.04
C LEU A 41 -6.03 -2.43 -0.91
N ILE A 42 -5.69 -2.37 -2.19
CA ILE A 42 -6.31 -3.13 -3.28
C ILE A 42 -5.38 -4.26 -3.69
N GLU A 43 -5.92 -5.47 -3.79
CA GLU A 43 -5.20 -6.57 -4.43
C GLU A 43 -5.24 -6.37 -5.95
N SER A 44 -4.05 -6.24 -6.56
CA SER A 44 -3.89 -6.05 -8.00
C SER A 44 -4.64 -7.12 -8.81
N GLY A 45 -5.52 -6.68 -9.72
CA GLY A 45 -6.31 -7.56 -10.58
C GLY A 45 -7.59 -8.13 -9.95
N SER A 46 -7.81 -7.97 -8.65
CA SER A 46 -8.98 -8.55 -7.97
C SER A 46 -10.27 -7.71 -8.09
N GLY A 47 -10.15 -6.39 -8.26
CA GLY A 47 -11.30 -5.48 -8.11
C GLY A 47 -11.78 -5.30 -6.65
N LEU A 48 -10.99 -5.74 -5.67
CA LEU A 48 -11.33 -5.71 -4.24
C LEU A 48 -10.36 -4.86 -3.43
N ILE A 49 -10.92 -4.11 -2.47
CA ILE A 49 -10.18 -3.53 -1.35
C ILE A 49 -10.20 -4.56 -0.23
N VAL A 50 -9.03 -5.02 0.20
CA VAL A 50 -8.90 -6.17 1.12
C VAL A 50 -8.42 -5.78 2.51
N GLY A 51 -8.01 -4.52 2.70
CA GLY A 51 -7.57 -4.00 3.99
C GLY A 51 -7.25 -2.52 3.93
N GLU A 52 -6.59 -2.04 4.97
CA GLU A 52 -6.11 -0.66 5.12
C GLU A 52 -4.82 -0.60 5.93
N VAL A 53 -4.12 0.53 5.80
CA VAL A 53 -2.95 0.92 6.58
C VAL A 53 -2.99 2.43 6.80
N ASP A 54 -2.25 2.89 7.81
CA ASP A 54 -1.89 4.30 7.93
C ASP A 54 -0.54 4.54 7.22
N LEU A 55 -0.54 5.42 6.22
CA LEU A 55 0.67 5.85 5.52
C LEU A 55 1.26 7.06 6.26
N GLU A 56 2.26 6.81 7.10
CA GLU A 56 2.83 7.84 7.98
C GLU A 56 3.93 8.67 7.32
N GLY A 57 4.60 8.12 6.32
CA GLY A 57 5.84 8.71 5.86
C GLY A 57 6.41 8.09 4.59
N CYS A 58 7.51 8.69 4.16
CA CYS A 58 8.38 8.16 3.14
C CYS A 58 9.82 8.52 3.54
N SER A 59 10.80 7.70 3.18
CA SER A 59 12.21 8.05 3.33
C SER A 59 12.51 9.39 2.66
N SER A 60 13.42 10.17 3.25
CA SER A 60 13.87 11.46 2.71
C SER A 60 14.72 11.30 1.44
N GLU A 61 15.35 10.13 1.31
CA GLU A 61 16.21 9.75 0.19
C GLU A 61 15.98 8.27 -0.19
N PRO A 62 16.45 7.82 -1.36
CA PRO A 62 16.51 6.40 -1.71
C PRO A 62 17.26 5.60 -0.63
N ILE A 63 16.68 4.50 -0.16
CA ILE A 63 17.32 3.64 0.82
C ILE A 63 18.51 2.92 0.19
N GLU A 64 19.56 2.72 0.99
CA GLU A 64 20.66 1.86 0.60
C GLU A 64 20.21 0.41 0.44
N LYS A 65 20.75 -0.25 -0.59
CA LYS A 65 20.60 -1.69 -0.83
C LYS A 65 21.36 -2.46 0.26
N ASN A 66 20.70 -2.76 1.37
CA ASN A 66 21.33 -3.35 2.54
C ASN A 66 20.44 -4.42 3.20
N ALA A 67 21.02 -5.61 3.43
CA ALA A 67 20.34 -6.75 4.03
C ALA A 67 19.73 -6.45 5.41
N LYS A 68 20.29 -5.48 6.17
CA LYS A 68 19.77 -5.07 7.48
C LYS A 68 18.33 -4.52 7.42
N TYR A 69 17.90 -4.05 6.25
CA TYR A 69 16.56 -3.49 6.03
C TYR A 69 15.54 -4.53 5.55
N ILE A 70 15.96 -5.75 5.20
CA ILE A 70 15.06 -6.81 4.71
C ILE A 70 13.93 -7.08 5.69
N LYS A 71 14.17 -7.02 6.99
CA LYS A 71 13.12 -7.18 8.02
C LYS A 71 11.96 -6.17 7.92
N TYR A 72 12.14 -5.04 7.25
CA TYR A 72 11.11 -4.02 7.10
C TYR A 72 10.32 -4.16 5.79
N HIS A 73 11.00 -4.54 4.69
CA HIS A 73 10.40 -4.60 3.36
C HIS A 73 10.27 -6.02 2.78
N TYR A 74 10.90 -7.03 3.37
CA TYR A 74 10.82 -8.46 3.01
C TYR A 74 11.27 -8.78 1.58
N ILE A 75 12.17 -7.98 1.02
CA ILE A 75 12.72 -8.21 -0.33
C ILE A 75 14.10 -8.84 -0.16
N GLU A 76 14.22 -10.12 -0.48
CA GLU A 76 15.49 -10.86 -0.41
C GLU A 76 16.38 -10.62 -1.62
N ASP A 77 15.78 -10.52 -2.82
CA ASP A 77 16.48 -10.10 -4.03
C ASP A 77 16.72 -8.58 -3.99
N LEU A 78 17.90 -8.23 -3.49
CA LEU A 78 18.30 -6.85 -3.31
C LEU A 78 18.42 -6.08 -4.64
N GLU A 79 18.54 -6.73 -5.81
CA GLU A 79 18.58 -6.05 -7.11
C GLU A 79 17.30 -5.30 -7.42
N LEU A 80 16.17 -5.76 -6.86
CA LEU A 80 14.91 -5.02 -6.96
C LEU A 80 14.97 -3.63 -6.30
N LEU A 81 15.88 -3.41 -5.34
CA LEU A 81 16.06 -2.11 -4.67
C LEU A 81 16.75 -1.08 -5.56
N ASP A 82 17.41 -1.48 -6.65
CA ASP A 82 17.96 -0.54 -7.63
C ASP A 82 16.83 0.26 -8.32
N THR A 83 15.63 -0.34 -8.41
CA THR A 83 14.43 0.32 -8.90
C THR A 83 13.48 0.74 -7.77
N TRP A 84 13.26 -0.08 -6.75
CA TRP A 84 12.32 0.17 -5.66
C TRP A 84 13.04 0.72 -4.42
N SER A 85 13.69 1.86 -4.59
CA SER A 85 14.56 2.44 -3.57
C SER A 85 13.85 3.37 -2.58
N TRP A 86 12.58 3.73 -2.78
CA TRP A 86 11.86 4.59 -1.84
C TRP A 86 11.00 3.78 -0.89
N ALA A 87 11.27 3.91 0.41
CA ALA A 87 10.49 3.26 1.46
C ALA A 87 9.29 4.13 1.86
N TRP A 88 8.09 3.60 1.75
CA TRP A 88 6.86 4.20 2.27
C TRP A 88 6.50 3.53 3.59
N TYR A 89 6.37 4.32 4.66
CA TYR A 89 6.20 3.82 6.02
C TYR A 89 4.74 3.54 6.32
N LEU A 90 4.44 2.29 6.64
CA LEU A 90 3.10 1.79 6.94
C LEU A 90 2.97 1.47 8.42
N LYS A 91 1.80 1.76 8.99
CA LYS A 91 1.39 1.30 10.33
C LYS A 91 -0.05 0.81 10.33
N ASN A 92 -0.44 0.18 11.43
CA ASN A 92 -1.81 -0.23 11.73
C ASN A 92 -2.48 -1.02 10.59
N ALA A 93 -1.71 -1.94 9.99
CA ALA A 93 -2.22 -2.80 8.93
C ALA A 93 -3.40 -3.63 9.44
N ARG A 94 -4.51 -3.57 8.71
CA ARG A 94 -5.74 -4.29 9.06
C ARG A 94 -6.33 -4.94 7.82
N ARG A 95 -6.34 -6.28 7.80
CA ARG A 95 -7.09 -7.05 6.81
C ARG A 95 -8.57 -7.03 7.14
N TYR A 96 -9.41 -6.90 6.11
CA TYR A 96 -10.85 -7.01 6.29
C TYR A 96 -11.29 -8.48 6.30
N LYS A 97 -12.22 -8.81 7.21
CA LYS A 97 -12.91 -10.11 7.19
C LYS A 97 -13.71 -10.31 5.89
N THR A 98 -14.27 -9.23 5.36
CA THR A 98 -15.02 -9.22 4.10
C THR A 98 -14.45 -8.15 3.18
N PRO A 99 -13.78 -8.53 2.08
CA PRO A 99 -13.28 -7.59 1.09
C PRO A 99 -14.40 -6.74 0.49
N ILE A 100 -14.05 -5.52 0.09
CA ILE A 100 -15.02 -4.54 -0.39
C ILE A 100 -14.81 -4.31 -1.89
N PRO A 101 -15.81 -4.56 -2.76
CA PRO A 101 -15.69 -4.24 -4.17
C PRO A 101 -15.56 -2.72 -4.39
N TYR A 102 -14.86 -2.35 -5.47
CA TYR A 102 -14.76 -0.97 -5.93
C TYR A 102 -14.83 -0.89 -7.45
N ASN A 103 -15.27 0.26 -7.96
CA ASN A 103 -15.23 0.52 -9.39
C ASN A 103 -13.84 1.04 -9.78
N HIS A 104 -13.10 0.26 -10.57
CA HIS A 104 -11.76 0.63 -11.02
C HIS A 104 -11.82 1.77 -12.06
N PRO A 105 -11.22 2.94 -11.79
CA PRO A 105 -11.16 4.01 -12.77
C PRO A 105 -10.22 3.64 -13.93
N LYS A 106 -10.59 3.97 -15.17
CA LYS A 106 -9.71 3.78 -16.33
C LYS A 106 -8.36 4.49 -16.11
N GLY A 107 -7.25 3.78 -16.34
CA GLY A 107 -5.89 4.31 -16.24
C GLY A 107 -5.28 4.35 -14.83
N ALA A 108 -5.96 3.82 -13.80
CA ALA A 108 -5.41 3.78 -12.45
C ALA A 108 -4.40 2.64 -12.28
N VAL A 109 -3.10 2.97 -12.28
CA VAL A 109 -2.02 1.96 -12.18
C VAL A 109 -1.51 1.75 -10.76
N ILE A 110 -1.42 2.82 -9.95
CA ILE A 110 -0.85 2.78 -8.59
C ILE A 110 -1.88 3.19 -7.55
N TRP A 111 -2.50 4.36 -7.76
CA TRP A 111 -3.45 4.95 -6.81
C TRP A 111 -4.85 4.97 -7.39
N VAL A 112 -5.83 4.61 -6.57
CA VAL A 112 -7.24 4.78 -6.84
C VAL A 112 -7.80 5.82 -5.88
N LYS A 113 -8.40 6.89 -6.41
CA LYS A 113 -9.23 7.81 -5.61
C LYS A 113 -10.66 7.32 -5.65
N LEU A 114 -11.21 6.95 -4.49
CA LEU A 114 -12.59 6.52 -4.36
C LEU A 114 -13.50 7.74 -4.53
N LYS A 115 -14.57 7.59 -5.32
CA LYS A 115 -15.66 8.57 -5.33
C LYS A 115 -16.42 8.40 -4.01
N LYS A 116 -16.75 9.50 -3.33
CA LYS A 116 -17.71 9.45 -2.21
C LYS A 116 -19.00 8.84 -2.72
N ASN A 117 -19.53 7.84 -2.03
CA ASN A 117 -20.84 7.33 -2.39
C ASN A 117 -21.87 8.37 -1.93
N LYS A 118 -22.93 8.62 -2.71
CA LYS A 118 -23.98 9.59 -2.35
C LYS A 118 -24.74 9.24 -1.06
N TYR A 119 -24.48 8.06 -0.49
CA TYR A 119 -25.09 7.50 0.70
C TYR A 119 -24.12 7.41 1.89
N ASP A 120 -22.88 7.92 1.75
CA ASP A 120 -21.98 8.14 2.89
C ASP A 120 -22.34 9.49 3.53
N LEU A 121 -23.51 9.54 4.18
CA LEU A 121 -23.94 10.63 5.08
C LEU A 121 -24.01 10.08 6.51
#